data_AF-A0A0K1ESN6-F1
#
_entry.id   AF-A0A0K1ESN6-F1
#
_cell.length_a   1.000
_cell.length_b   1.000
_cell.length_c   1.000
_cell.angle_alpha   90.00
_cell.angle_beta   90.00
_cell.angle_gamma   90.00
#
_symmetry.space_group_name_H-M   'P 1'
#
loop_
_entity.id
_entity.type
_entity.pdbx_description
1 polymer ?
#
loop_
_entity_poly.entity_id
_entity_poly.type
_entity_poly.pdbx_seq_one_letter_code
_entity_poly.pdbx_strand_id
1 'polypeptide(L)'
;MTMRWVVSGLLVGLVTVVGVGCGDDDGDENPTGGGGGTTTTTSTSDGGSGGTGGSGGDGGSSSGIDYPDTVCGRFCAHAAELEVCPTASATCADECEAGKTLVPWCDEVIDGFFQCGTAEPAASFQCQGGNPSLVDGACEAEQEANAECLFEGPPGGLPDMTADCEAHCAAAANLPCASASCVQECLDSTADAEVCNGARAALIHCFAQQPADSYQCNAQQQPQPSGQGCFINALLVQACLDQAMNIAPR
;
A
#
# COMPACT_ATOMS: atom_id res chain seq x y z
N MET A 1 16.07 -30.09 -1.22
CA MET A 1 15.34 -29.66 0.00
C MET A 1 16.28 -28.75 0.78
N THR A 2 16.41 -27.52 0.30
CA THR A 2 17.13 -26.44 0.97
C THR A 2 16.25 -25.93 2.10
N MET A 3 16.72 -26.04 3.34
CA MET A 3 16.09 -25.39 4.49
C MET A 3 16.16 -23.88 4.27
N ARG A 4 15.05 -23.26 3.85
CA ARG A 4 14.84 -21.82 3.92
C ARG A 4 14.61 -21.49 5.40
N TRP A 5 15.56 -20.77 5.98
CA TRP A 5 15.53 -20.41 7.40
C TRP A 5 14.54 -19.28 7.62
N VAL A 6 13.58 -19.55 8.50
CA VAL A 6 12.66 -18.61 9.14
C VAL A 6 13.48 -17.50 9.79
N VAL A 7 13.65 -16.37 9.09
CA VAL A 7 14.14 -15.11 9.67
C VAL A 7 12.94 -14.18 9.72
N SER A 8 12.18 -14.40 10.79
CA SER A 8 10.84 -13.91 11.09
C SER A 8 10.70 -12.38 11.15
N GLY A 9 9.63 -11.90 10.51
CA GLY A 9 8.65 -10.99 11.12
C GLY A 9 8.98 -9.49 11.15
N LEU A 10 10.17 -9.10 11.60
CA LEU A 10 10.46 -7.70 11.90
C LEU A 10 10.53 -6.79 10.65
N LEU A 11 10.83 -7.36 9.47
CA LEU A 11 10.95 -6.60 8.21
C LEU A 11 9.63 -6.51 7.42
N VAL A 12 8.71 -7.47 7.58
CA VAL A 12 7.41 -7.45 6.89
C VAL A 12 6.52 -6.35 7.46
N GLY A 13 6.57 -6.14 8.77
CA GLY A 13 5.93 -4.99 9.41
C GLY A 13 6.47 -3.63 8.94
N LEU A 14 7.65 -3.58 8.29
CA LEU A 14 8.23 -2.33 7.79
C LEU A 14 7.69 -1.95 6.39
N VAL A 15 7.24 -2.93 5.60
CA VAL A 15 6.66 -2.69 4.26
C VAL A 15 5.20 -2.25 4.35
N THR A 16 4.44 -2.73 5.33
CA THR A 16 3.07 -2.27 5.60
C THR A 16 2.98 -0.89 6.26
N VAL A 17 4.11 -0.23 6.57
CA VAL A 17 4.17 0.94 7.47
C VAL A 17 4.52 2.27 6.81
N VAL A 18 4.76 2.32 5.50
CA VAL A 18 5.08 3.61 4.84
C VAL A 18 3.98 4.07 3.85
N GLY A 19 2.78 3.52 4.00
CA GLY A 19 1.60 3.92 3.23
C GLY A 19 0.94 5.17 3.82
N VAL A 20 1.20 6.33 3.20
CA VAL A 20 0.31 7.51 3.21
C VAL A 20 0.01 8.14 4.58
N GLY A 21 1.07 8.56 5.27
CA GLY A 21 1.02 9.53 6.36
C GLY A 21 1.83 10.80 6.07
N CYS A 22 1.75 11.37 4.86
CA CYS A 22 2.15 12.76 4.64
C CYS A 22 1.05 13.67 5.21
N GLY A 23 0.97 13.74 6.54
CA GLY A 23 0.31 14.85 7.20
C GLY A 23 1.13 16.09 6.93
N ASP A 24 0.52 17.08 6.28
CA ASP A 24 1.07 18.40 6.05
C ASP A 24 1.66 18.98 7.34
N ASP A 25 2.98 19.19 7.36
CA ASP A 25 3.65 20.04 8.35
C ASP A 25 3.91 21.40 7.69
N ASP A 26 2.83 22.06 7.24
CA ASP A 26 2.85 23.48 6.87
C ASP A 26 2.69 24.32 8.16
N GLY A 27 3.81 24.49 8.85
CA GLY A 27 3.97 25.49 9.89
C GLY A 27 3.94 26.91 9.33
N ASP A 28 2.84 27.61 9.60
CA ASP A 28 2.71 29.05 9.88
C ASP A 28 3.48 30.06 9.02
N GLU A 29 2.82 30.60 7.99
CA GLU A 29 2.94 32.04 7.65
C GLU A 29 1.57 32.66 7.35
N ASN A 30 1.06 33.38 8.34
CA ASN A 30 -0.05 34.34 8.22
C ASN A 30 0.35 35.51 7.29
N PRO A 31 -0.53 35.95 6.37
CA PRO A 31 -0.84 37.37 6.34
C PRO A 31 -2.33 37.66 6.19
N THR A 32 -2.89 38.16 7.28
CA THR A 32 -3.95 39.17 7.39
C THR A 32 -4.02 40.12 6.17
N GLY A 33 -5.18 40.24 5.52
CA GLY A 33 -5.38 41.32 4.54
C GLY A 33 -6.64 41.29 3.66
N GLY A 34 -7.79 41.66 4.22
CA GLY A 34 -8.70 42.65 3.61
C GLY A 34 -9.51 42.32 2.35
N GLY A 35 -10.83 42.15 2.53
CA GLY A 35 -11.80 43.12 2.00
C GLY A 35 -12.47 42.87 0.65
N GLY A 36 -13.77 42.55 0.71
CA GLY A 36 -14.81 43.23 -0.07
C GLY A 36 -15.35 42.53 -1.32
N GLY A 37 -16.68 42.42 -1.41
CA GLY A 37 -17.38 42.28 -2.71
C GLY A 37 -18.62 41.39 -2.72
N THR A 38 -19.76 41.94 -2.27
CA THR A 38 -21.11 41.41 -2.48
C THR A 38 -21.44 41.26 -3.97
N THR A 39 -22.10 40.17 -4.41
CA THR A 39 -23.14 40.24 -5.45
C THR A 39 -24.14 39.10 -5.31
N THR A 40 -25.40 39.48 -5.12
CA THR A 40 -26.61 38.67 -5.18
C THR A 40 -26.97 38.34 -6.62
N THR A 41 -27.40 37.12 -6.92
CA THR A 41 -28.50 36.92 -7.89
C THR A 41 -29.25 35.63 -7.64
N THR A 42 -30.55 35.82 -7.47
CA THR A 42 -31.63 34.85 -7.30
C THR A 42 -31.94 34.16 -8.62
N SER A 43 -32.24 32.86 -8.60
CA SER A 43 -33.18 32.23 -9.53
C SER A 43 -33.80 31.00 -8.88
N THR A 44 -35.06 31.17 -8.53
CA THR A 44 -36.07 30.19 -8.13
C THR A 44 -36.38 29.19 -9.24
N SER A 45 -36.56 27.92 -8.89
CA SER A 45 -37.59 27.04 -9.46
C SER A 45 -37.89 25.87 -8.50
N ASP A 46 -39.17 25.81 -8.16
CA ASP A 46 -40.02 24.77 -7.56
C ASP A 46 -39.55 23.31 -7.81
N GLY A 47 -39.81 22.31 -6.99
CA GLY A 47 -40.77 22.11 -5.90
C GLY A 47 -41.06 20.59 -5.81
N GLY A 48 -41.08 20.02 -4.61
CA GLY A 48 -41.39 18.59 -4.40
C GLY A 48 -41.27 18.15 -2.94
N SER A 49 -42.39 18.23 -2.21
CA SER A 49 -42.64 17.61 -0.89
C SER A 49 -42.49 16.08 -0.95
N GLY A 50 -42.26 15.31 0.11
CA GLY A 50 -42.20 15.51 1.54
C GLY A 50 -42.10 14.13 2.22
N GLY A 51 -41.58 14.06 3.44
CA GLY A 51 -41.50 12.84 4.24
C GLY A 51 -40.97 13.11 5.64
N THR A 52 -41.88 13.33 6.59
CA THR A 52 -41.63 13.48 8.03
C THR A 52 -41.70 12.12 8.74
N GLY A 53 -40.80 11.89 9.70
CA GLY A 53 -41.11 11.10 10.90
C GLY A 53 -40.06 10.06 11.30
N GLY A 54 -39.37 10.30 12.42
CA GLY A 54 -38.51 9.30 13.07
C GLY A 54 -37.63 9.89 14.18
N SER A 55 -38.22 10.30 15.30
CA SER A 55 -37.50 10.57 16.54
C SER A 55 -37.20 9.25 17.27
N GLY A 56 -35.98 9.09 17.79
CA GLY A 56 -35.72 8.15 18.89
C GLY A 56 -34.33 7.51 18.83
N GLY A 57 -33.42 7.98 19.69
CA GLY A 57 -32.15 7.30 19.96
C GLY A 57 -31.07 8.22 20.54
N ASP A 58 -31.28 8.72 21.76
CA ASP A 58 -30.15 9.13 22.60
C ASP A 58 -29.32 7.87 22.94
N GLY A 59 -28.14 7.76 22.35
CA GLY A 59 -27.19 6.69 22.60
C GLY A 59 -25.81 7.11 22.13
N GLY A 60 -25.01 7.65 23.06
CA GLY A 60 -23.56 7.82 23.01
C GLY A 60 -22.92 8.13 21.66
N SER A 61 -22.48 9.38 21.45
CA SER A 61 -21.48 9.71 20.44
C SER A 61 -20.13 9.05 20.78
N SER A 62 -19.99 7.76 20.52
CA SER A 62 -18.75 7.24 19.99
C SER A 62 -18.75 7.60 18.52
N SER A 63 -17.87 8.51 18.11
CA SER A 63 -17.58 8.80 16.71
C SER A 63 -17.03 7.52 16.07
N GLY A 64 -17.93 6.59 15.69
CA GLY A 64 -17.57 5.28 15.18
C GLY A 64 -16.97 5.42 13.80
N ILE A 65 -15.76 4.91 13.62
CA ILE A 65 -15.14 4.79 12.30
C ILE A 65 -15.93 3.72 11.54
N ASP A 66 -16.41 4.07 10.34
CA ASP A 66 -17.13 3.15 9.46
C ASP A 66 -16.10 2.39 8.62
N TYR A 67 -16.12 1.06 8.69
CA TYR A 67 -15.16 0.21 7.97
C TYR A 67 -15.85 -0.43 6.78
N PRO A 68 -15.17 -0.54 5.63
CA PRO A 68 -15.73 -1.22 4.48
C PRO A 68 -15.99 -2.71 4.80
N ASP A 69 -17.04 -3.30 4.21
CA ASP A 69 -17.31 -4.75 4.33
C ASP A 69 -16.38 -5.57 3.42
N THR A 70 -15.09 -5.49 3.70
CA THR A 70 -14.01 -6.24 3.04
C THR A 70 -13.16 -6.98 4.06
N VAL A 71 -12.23 -7.84 3.61
CA VAL A 71 -11.32 -8.54 4.52
C VAL A 71 -10.43 -7.53 5.27
N CYS A 72 -9.90 -6.54 4.57
CA CYS A 72 -9.15 -5.42 5.16
C CYS A 72 -9.98 -4.67 6.21
N GLY A 73 -11.20 -4.27 5.85
CA GLY A 73 -12.08 -3.55 6.77
C GLY A 73 -12.41 -4.35 8.03
N ARG A 74 -12.66 -5.66 7.89
CA ARG A 74 -12.90 -6.56 9.04
C ARG A 74 -11.67 -6.71 9.94
N PHE A 75 -10.47 -6.83 9.38
CA PHE A 75 -9.23 -6.86 10.16
C PHE A 75 -9.03 -5.56 10.96
N CYS A 76 -9.18 -4.41 10.31
CA CYS A 76 -9.00 -3.11 10.95
C CYS A 76 -10.10 -2.80 11.99
N ALA A 77 -11.33 -3.25 11.75
CA ALA A 77 -12.42 -3.17 12.71
C ALA A 77 -12.12 -4.03 13.95
N HIS A 78 -11.72 -5.29 13.76
CA HIS A 78 -11.35 -6.20 14.84
C HIS A 78 -10.19 -5.65 15.68
N ALA A 79 -9.13 -5.16 15.05
CA ALA A 79 -8.01 -4.56 15.77
C ALA A 79 -8.40 -3.31 16.57
N ALA A 80 -9.36 -2.52 16.08
CA ALA A 80 -9.88 -1.36 16.81
C ALA A 80 -10.80 -1.75 17.96
N GLU A 81 -11.64 -2.79 17.79
CA GLU A 81 -12.44 -3.37 18.89
C GLU A 81 -11.55 -3.87 20.04
N LEU A 82 -10.34 -4.35 19.71
CA LEU A 82 -9.32 -4.76 20.67
C LEU A 82 -8.46 -3.62 21.23
N GLU A 83 -8.75 -2.36 20.86
CA GLU A 83 -8.04 -1.14 21.27
C GLU A 83 -6.53 -1.14 20.94
N VAL A 84 -6.10 -1.86 19.89
CA VAL A 84 -4.68 -1.99 19.50
C VAL A 84 -4.10 -0.66 18.98
N CYS A 85 -4.85 0.08 18.16
CA CYS A 85 -4.47 1.37 17.58
C CYS A 85 -5.64 2.37 17.62
N PRO A 86 -5.88 3.05 18.76
CA PRO A 86 -7.09 3.84 18.97
C PRO A 86 -7.23 5.12 18.12
N THR A 87 -6.20 5.54 17.37
CA THR A 87 -6.19 6.84 16.65
C THR A 87 -6.20 6.76 15.13
N ALA A 88 -6.02 5.59 14.51
CA ALA A 88 -5.65 5.51 13.09
C ALA A 88 -6.34 4.38 12.31
N SER A 89 -7.50 3.91 12.78
CA SER A 89 -8.11 2.72 12.22
C SER A 89 -8.82 2.91 10.86
N ALA A 90 -9.08 4.16 10.43
CA ALA A 90 -9.63 4.44 9.09
C ALA A 90 -8.57 4.23 7.99
N THR A 91 -7.33 4.66 8.21
CA THR A 91 -6.24 4.53 7.22
C THR A 91 -5.83 3.08 7.02
N CYS A 92 -5.95 2.25 8.05
CA CYS A 92 -5.65 0.81 7.98
C CYS A 92 -6.38 0.09 6.83
N ALA A 93 -7.68 0.32 6.68
CA ALA A 93 -8.46 -0.38 5.65
C ALA A 93 -8.09 0.12 4.24
N ASP A 94 -7.95 1.44 4.08
CA ASP A 94 -7.58 2.06 2.81
C ASP A 94 -6.17 1.65 2.35
N GLU A 95 -5.20 1.62 3.28
CA GLU A 95 -3.83 1.18 2.97
C GLU A 95 -3.77 -0.30 2.58
N CYS A 96 -4.54 -1.14 3.27
CA CYS A 96 -4.65 -2.56 2.95
C CYS A 96 -5.23 -2.77 1.54
N GLU A 97 -6.34 -2.12 1.22
CA GLU A 97 -6.95 -2.22 -0.12
C GLU A 97 -6.04 -1.65 -1.21
N ALA A 98 -5.36 -0.52 -0.94
CA ALA A 98 -4.36 0.03 -1.85
C ALA A 98 -3.22 -0.96 -2.10
N GLY A 99 -2.72 -1.62 -1.06
CA GLY A 99 -1.71 -2.69 -1.18
C GLY A 99 -2.18 -3.83 -2.09
N LYS A 100 -3.42 -4.29 -1.91
CA LYS A 100 -4.00 -5.35 -2.75
C LYS A 100 -4.09 -4.96 -4.23
N THR A 101 -4.40 -3.70 -4.52
CA THR A 101 -4.42 -3.22 -5.92
C THR A 101 -3.05 -3.15 -6.59
N LEU A 102 -1.96 -3.04 -5.81
CA LEU A 102 -0.60 -2.99 -6.34
C LEU A 102 -0.03 -4.38 -6.67
N VAL A 103 -0.51 -5.41 -5.97
CA VAL A 103 -0.10 -6.81 -6.16
C VAL A 103 -1.32 -7.71 -6.31
N PRO A 104 -2.16 -7.50 -7.34
CA PRO A 104 -3.42 -8.23 -7.50
C PRO A 104 -3.23 -9.75 -7.65
N TRP A 105 -2.03 -10.19 -8.00
CA TRP A 105 -1.66 -11.61 -8.06
C TRP A 105 -1.42 -12.26 -6.69
N CYS A 106 -1.29 -11.47 -5.62
CA CYS A 106 -1.19 -11.94 -4.23
C CYS A 106 -2.51 -11.80 -3.45
N ASP A 107 -3.60 -11.39 -4.09
CA ASP A 107 -4.88 -11.06 -3.47
C ASP A 107 -5.39 -12.15 -2.51
N GLU A 108 -5.42 -13.42 -2.96
CA GLU A 108 -5.88 -14.56 -2.15
C GLU A 108 -5.01 -14.79 -0.91
N VAL A 109 -3.71 -14.59 -1.02
CA VAL A 109 -2.75 -14.80 0.07
C VAL A 109 -2.84 -13.66 1.09
N ILE A 110 -2.97 -12.43 0.59
CA ILE A 110 -3.18 -11.24 1.41
C ILE A 110 -4.51 -11.36 2.18
N ASP A 111 -5.57 -11.80 1.51
CA ASP A 111 -6.86 -12.05 2.15
C ASP A 111 -6.76 -13.14 3.21
N GLY A 112 -6.03 -14.23 2.95
CA GLY A 112 -5.75 -15.27 3.95
C GLY A 112 -5.06 -14.70 5.20
N PHE A 113 -4.04 -13.87 5.01
CA PHE A 113 -3.32 -13.19 6.09
C PHE A 113 -4.22 -12.30 6.94
N PHE A 114 -4.95 -11.36 6.32
CA PHE A 114 -5.84 -10.47 7.06
C PHE A 114 -7.03 -11.22 7.68
N GLN A 115 -7.54 -12.27 7.02
CA GLN A 115 -8.57 -13.13 7.58
C GLN A 115 -8.08 -13.88 8.81
N CYS A 116 -6.87 -14.42 8.82
CA CYS A 116 -6.31 -15.03 10.02
C CYS A 116 -6.24 -14.03 11.18
N GLY A 117 -5.80 -12.80 10.92
CA GLY A 117 -5.76 -11.74 11.91
C GLY A 117 -7.11 -11.45 12.58
N THR A 118 -8.23 -11.58 11.87
CA THR A 118 -9.57 -11.40 12.48
C THR A 118 -9.93 -12.45 13.53
N ALA A 119 -9.20 -13.56 13.61
CA ALA A 119 -9.39 -14.60 14.63
C ALA A 119 -8.42 -14.45 15.83
N GLU A 120 -7.44 -13.56 15.74
CA GLU A 120 -6.38 -13.43 16.73
C GLU A 120 -6.79 -12.54 17.93
N PRO A 121 -6.25 -12.80 19.15
CA PRO A 121 -6.48 -11.95 20.32
C PRO A 121 -5.61 -10.68 20.31
N ALA A 122 -5.94 -9.68 21.14
CA ALA A 122 -5.19 -8.42 21.24
C ALA A 122 -3.67 -8.58 21.45
N ALA A 123 -3.24 -9.62 22.16
CA ALA A 123 -1.82 -9.90 22.41
C ALA A 123 -1.03 -10.31 21.15
N SER A 124 -1.73 -10.72 20.09
CA SER A 124 -1.17 -11.05 18.78
C SER A 124 -0.97 -9.83 17.90
N PHE A 125 -1.32 -8.63 18.37
CA PHE A 125 -1.19 -7.39 17.62
C PHE A 125 -0.19 -6.43 18.25
N GLN A 126 0.35 -5.57 17.41
CA GLN A 126 1.12 -4.39 17.78
C GLN A 126 0.66 -3.19 16.96
N CYS A 127 0.82 -1.99 17.53
CA CYS A 127 0.60 -0.75 16.79
C CYS A 127 1.92 -0.28 16.18
N GLN A 128 2.02 -0.33 14.86
CA GLN A 128 3.24 0.02 14.13
C GLN A 128 2.94 1.17 13.17
N GLY A 129 3.57 2.33 13.38
CA GLY A 129 3.34 3.50 12.54
C GLY A 129 1.89 4.02 12.56
N GLY A 130 1.11 3.68 13.58
CA GLY A 130 -0.32 4.00 13.66
C GLY A 130 -1.24 2.90 13.10
N ASN A 131 -0.72 1.93 12.36
CA ASN A 131 -1.53 0.84 11.82
C ASN A 131 -1.41 -0.45 12.67
N PRO A 132 -2.50 -1.21 12.83
CA PRO A 132 -2.44 -2.50 13.50
C PRO A 132 -1.67 -3.50 12.63
N SER A 133 -0.73 -4.20 13.23
CA SER A 133 0.06 -5.25 12.59
C SER A 133 0.09 -6.49 13.51
N LEU A 134 0.22 -7.67 12.93
CA LEU A 134 0.39 -8.90 13.69
C LEU A 134 1.83 -9.04 14.19
N VAL A 135 2.00 -9.50 15.42
CA VAL A 135 3.32 -9.80 15.98
C VAL A 135 3.86 -11.12 15.44
N ASP A 136 5.17 -11.33 15.60
CA ASP A 136 5.82 -12.59 15.28
C ASP A 136 5.16 -13.77 16.02
N GLY A 137 4.79 -14.81 15.26
CA GLY A 137 4.18 -16.04 15.78
C GLY A 137 2.64 -16.08 15.74
N ALA A 138 1.96 -14.95 15.49
CA ALA A 138 0.53 -14.95 15.16
C ALA A 138 0.34 -15.21 13.67
N CYS A 139 -0.58 -16.08 13.25
CA CYS A 139 -0.80 -16.35 11.81
C CYS A 139 0.49 -16.69 11.03
N GLU A 140 1.39 -17.49 11.62
CA GLU A 140 2.74 -17.69 11.08
C GLU A 140 2.74 -18.24 9.65
N ALA A 141 1.84 -19.19 9.35
CA ALA A 141 1.73 -19.78 8.01
C ALA A 141 1.26 -18.74 6.97
N GLU A 142 0.29 -17.91 7.34
CA GLU A 142 -0.23 -16.87 6.46
C GLU A 142 0.76 -15.70 6.31
N GLN A 143 1.51 -15.37 7.36
CA GLN A 143 2.62 -14.41 7.28
C GLN A 143 3.70 -14.89 6.31
N GLU A 144 4.10 -16.16 6.41
CA GLU A 144 5.09 -16.76 5.52
C GLU A 144 4.59 -16.76 4.07
N ALA A 145 3.36 -17.20 3.83
CA ALA A 145 2.77 -17.20 2.49
C ALA A 145 2.67 -15.79 1.91
N ASN A 146 2.24 -14.80 2.71
CA ASN A 146 2.14 -13.41 2.28
C ASN A 146 3.51 -12.83 1.92
N ALA A 147 4.52 -13.05 2.77
CA ALA A 147 5.89 -12.62 2.50
C ALA A 147 6.45 -13.31 1.25
N GLU A 148 6.25 -14.62 1.10
CA GLU A 148 6.69 -15.37 -0.08
C GLU A 148 6.03 -14.84 -1.36
N CYS A 149 4.73 -14.56 -1.35
CA CYS A 149 4.06 -14.00 -2.51
C CYS A 149 4.58 -12.60 -2.86
N LEU A 150 4.74 -11.72 -1.86
CA LEU A 150 5.23 -10.35 -2.07
C LEU A 150 6.68 -10.34 -2.58
N PHE A 151 7.50 -11.31 -2.19
CA PHE A 151 8.92 -11.34 -2.54
C PHE A 151 9.17 -12.13 -3.82
N GLU A 152 8.57 -13.31 -3.95
CA GLU A 152 8.85 -14.29 -5.01
C GLU A 152 7.74 -14.38 -6.07
N GLY A 153 6.61 -13.70 -5.85
CA GLY A 153 5.41 -13.88 -6.67
C GLY A 153 4.59 -15.10 -6.24
N PRO A 154 3.42 -15.32 -6.85
CA PRO A 154 2.54 -16.41 -6.45
C PRO A 154 3.09 -17.75 -6.97
N PRO A 155 2.67 -18.90 -6.40
CA PRO A 155 3.16 -20.21 -6.81
C PRO A 155 2.94 -20.55 -8.30
N GLY A 156 1.98 -19.89 -8.95
CA GLY A 156 1.70 -20.03 -10.38
C GLY A 156 2.61 -19.22 -11.31
N GLY A 157 3.55 -18.44 -10.76
CA GLY A 157 4.34 -17.46 -11.51
C GLY A 157 3.66 -16.09 -11.58
N LEU A 158 4.44 -15.06 -11.88
CA LEU A 158 3.92 -13.70 -12.04
C LEU A 158 3.02 -13.60 -13.28
N PRO A 159 2.07 -12.64 -13.29
CA PRO A 159 1.35 -12.32 -14.52
C PRO A 159 2.31 -11.81 -15.61
N ASP A 160 1.84 -11.79 -16.86
CA ASP A 160 2.61 -11.20 -17.96
C ASP A 160 2.81 -9.69 -17.73
N MET A 161 4.06 -9.31 -17.40
CA MET A 161 4.46 -7.94 -17.10
C MET A 161 4.73 -7.08 -18.34
N THR A 162 4.50 -7.59 -19.56
CA THR A 162 4.82 -6.89 -20.81
C THR A 162 4.17 -5.52 -20.88
N ALA A 163 2.88 -5.41 -20.58
CA ALA A 163 2.15 -4.14 -20.65
C ALA A 163 2.68 -3.12 -19.63
N ASP A 164 3.02 -3.55 -18.42
CA ASP A 164 3.56 -2.68 -17.38
C ASP A 164 4.97 -2.20 -17.75
N CYS A 165 5.82 -3.10 -18.26
CA CYS A 165 7.15 -2.74 -18.75
C CYS A 165 7.08 -1.77 -19.94
N GLU A 166 6.16 -1.98 -20.89
CA GLU A 166 5.94 -1.05 -22.01
C GLU A 166 5.49 0.34 -21.51
N ALA A 167 4.54 0.39 -20.57
CA ALA A 167 4.05 1.65 -20.01
C ALA A 167 5.14 2.41 -19.23
N HIS A 168 5.87 1.71 -18.35
CA HIS A 168 7.00 2.28 -17.61
C HIS A 168 8.07 2.86 -18.56
N CYS A 169 8.47 2.07 -19.57
CA CYS A 169 9.49 2.50 -20.52
C CYS A 169 9.02 3.63 -21.44
N ALA A 170 7.75 3.64 -21.83
CA ALA A 170 7.16 4.73 -22.60
C ALA A 170 7.14 6.04 -21.80
N ALA A 171 6.80 5.98 -20.51
CA ALA A 171 6.82 7.14 -19.62
C ALA A 171 8.24 7.71 -19.45
N ALA A 172 9.24 6.82 -19.37
CA ALA A 172 10.65 7.21 -19.22
C ALA A 172 11.34 7.63 -20.54
N ALA A 173 10.76 7.35 -21.72
CA ALA A 173 11.46 7.36 -23.01
C ALA A 173 12.15 8.68 -23.39
N ASN A 174 11.66 9.81 -22.86
CA ASN A 174 12.22 11.14 -23.16
C ASN A 174 13.41 11.51 -22.24
N LEU A 175 13.72 10.69 -21.24
CA LEU A 175 14.83 10.93 -20.34
C LEU A 175 16.18 10.54 -20.99
N PRO A 176 17.26 11.31 -20.72
CA PRO A 176 18.58 10.99 -21.28
C PRO A 176 19.18 9.69 -20.74
N CYS A 177 18.70 9.21 -19.59
CA CYS A 177 19.10 7.93 -19.00
C CYS A 177 18.24 6.73 -19.44
N ALA A 178 17.24 6.93 -20.31
CA ALA A 178 16.40 5.84 -20.76
C ALA A 178 17.18 4.88 -21.66
N SER A 179 17.14 3.58 -21.35
CA SER A 179 17.78 2.54 -22.15
C SER A 179 16.96 2.26 -23.42
N ALA A 180 17.64 2.04 -24.55
CA ALA A 180 17.00 1.57 -25.78
C ALA A 180 16.45 0.14 -25.64
N SER A 181 16.96 -0.63 -24.68
CA SER A 181 16.50 -1.98 -24.32
C SER A 181 15.62 -2.00 -23.07
N CYS A 182 15.05 -0.85 -22.67
CA CYS A 182 14.29 -0.71 -21.42
C CYS A 182 13.24 -1.81 -21.21
N VAL A 183 12.42 -2.13 -22.22
CA VAL A 183 11.35 -3.13 -22.07
C VAL A 183 11.93 -4.52 -21.78
N GLN A 184 13.00 -4.91 -22.50
CA GLN A 184 13.64 -6.20 -22.28
C GLN A 184 14.33 -6.27 -20.92
N GLU A 185 15.05 -5.21 -20.52
CA GLU A 185 15.68 -5.13 -19.21
C GLU A 185 14.65 -5.19 -18.07
N CYS A 186 13.48 -4.58 -18.25
CA CYS A 186 12.37 -4.64 -17.32
C CYS A 186 11.83 -6.07 -17.18
N LEU A 187 11.54 -6.74 -18.31
CA LEU A 187 11.07 -8.12 -18.33
C LEU A 187 12.10 -9.10 -17.74
N ASP A 188 13.37 -8.91 -18.07
CA ASP A 188 14.45 -9.75 -17.53
C ASP A 188 14.53 -9.60 -16.00
N SER A 189 14.25 -8.42 -15.45
CA SER A 189 14.27 -8.17 -14.00
C SER A 189 13.11 -8.81 -13.23
N THR A 190 12.03 -9.21 -13.90
CA THR A 190 10.87 -9.88 -13.29
C THR A 190 10.78 -11.36 -13.64
N ALA A 191 11.78 -11.90 -14.36
CA ALA A 191 11.81 -13.32 -14.69
C ALA A 191 11.84 -14.20 -13.43
N ASP A 192 11.19 -15.37 -13.49
CA ASP A 192 11.09 -16.31 -12.36
C ASP A 192 12.43 -16.75 -11.75
N ALA A 193 13.52 -16.66 -12.51
CA ALA A 193 14.86 -17.01 -12.03
C ALA A 193 15.47 -15.92 -11.13
N GLU A 194 14.91 -14.72 -11.13
CA GLU A 194 15.43 -13.58 -10.41
C GLU A 194 14.99 -13.56 -8.94
N VAL A 195 15.92 -13.15 -8.09
CA VAL A 195 15.64 -12.94 -6.67
C VAL A 195 14.77 -11.69 -6.54
N CYS A 196 13.74 -11.76 -5.69
CA CYS A 196 12.80 -10.66 -5.46
C CYS A 196 11.94 -10.29 -6.68
N ASN A 197 11.68 -11.24 -7.59
CA ASN A 197 10.85 -11.01 -8.77
C ASN A 197 9.44 -10.49 -8.40
N GLY A 198 8.80 -10.98 -7.34
CA GLY A 198 7.51 -10.47 -6.86
C GLY A 198 7.57 -9.00 -6.43
N ALA A 199 8.59 -8.65 -5.65
CA ALA A 199 8.81 -7.28 -5.20
C ALA A 199 9.12 -6.34 -6.37
N ARG A 200 9.90 -6.81 -7.34
CA ARG A 200 10.23 -6.07 -8.57
C ARG A 200 8.99 -5.88 -9.44
N ALA A 201 8.16 -6.90 -9.58
CA ALA A 201 6.90 -6.81 -10.32
C ALA A 201 5.96 -5.77 -9.70
N ALA A 202 5.84 -5.74 -8.37
CA ALA A 202 5.06 -4.71 -7.66
C ALA A 202 5.61 -3.30 -7.93
N LEU A 203 6.93 -3.13 -7.92
CA LEU A 203 7.57 -1.85 -8.24
C LEU A 203 7.33 -1.43 -9.69
N ILE A 204 7.48 -2.34 -10.64
CA ILE A 204 7.24 -2.09 -12.07
C ILE A 204 5.76 -1.77 -12.33
N HIS A 205 4.85 -2.51 -11.71
CA HIS A 205 3.43 -2.25 -11.80
C HIS A 205 3.09 -0.85 -11.27
N CYS A 206 3.66 -0.45 -10.13
CA CYS A 206 3.51 0.91 -9.62
C CYS A 206 4.07 1.97 -10.57
N PHE A 207 5.28 1.73 -11.10
CA PHE A 207 5.92 2.63 -12.05
C PHE A 207 5.10 2.81 -13.34
N ALA A 208 4.52 1.73 -13.86
CA ALA A 208 3.66 1.76 -15.04
C ALA A 208 2.43 2.67 -14.89
N GLN A 209 1.99 2.91 -13.65
CA GLN A 209 0.87 3.79 -13.32
C GLN A 209 1.29 5.27 -13.11
N GLN A 210 2.59 5.55 -13.00
CA GLN A 210 3.06 6.92 -12.78
C GLN A 210 3.03 7.74 -14.07
N PRO A 211 2.65 9.01 -14.01
CA PRO A 211 2.62 9.87 -15.19
C PRO A 211 4.05 10.20 -15.67
N ALA A 212 4.22 10.41 -16.98
CA ALA A 212 5.56 10.60 -17.58
C ALA A 212 6.32 11.82 -17.04
N ASP A 213 5.61 12.88 -16.64
CA ASP A 213 6.20 14.08 -16.04
C ASP A 213 6.74 13.87 -14.62
N SER A 214 6.36 12.77 -13.96
CA SER A 214 6.96 12.37 -12.70
C SER A 214 8.35 11.77 -12.87
N TYR A 215 8.76 11.32 -14.05
CA TYR A 215 10.02 10.57 -14.20
C TYR A 215 11.26 11.46 -14.18
N GLN A 216 12.32 10.95 -13.54
CA GLN A 216 13.64 11.55 -13.52
C GLN A 216 14.76 10.50 -13.62
N CYS A 217 15.97 10.93 -13.97
CA CYS A 217 17.16 10.10 -13.86
C CYS A 217 17.69 10.11 -12.43
N ASN A 218 17.88 8.93 -11.83
CA ASN A 218 18.46 8.79 -10.50
C ASN A 218 20.00 8.89 -10.51
N ALA A 219 20.62 8.74 -9.32
CA ALA A 219 22.08 8.83 -9.17
C ALA A 219 22.83 7.75 -9.97
N GLN A 220 22.19 6.62 -10.23
CA GLN A 220 22.69 5.48 -11.01
C GLN A 220 22.40 5.64 -12.52
N GLN A 221 21.88 6.79 -12.96
CA GLN A 221 21.47 7.01 -14.35
C GLN A 221 20.41 6.00 -14.82
N GLN A 222 19.45 5.70 -13.96
CA GLN A 222 18.28 4.90 -14.30
C GLN A 222 17.00 5.76 -14.20
N PRO A 223 16.03 5.59 -15.11
CA PRO A 223 14.73 6.23 -14.99
C PRO A 223 13.98 5.73 -13.75
N GLN A 224 13.44 6.67 -12.97
CA GLN A 224 12.50 6.35 -11.88
C GLN A 224 11.52 7.52 -11.69
N PRO A 225 10.31 7.27 -11.20
CA PRO A 225 9.42 8.33 -10.74
C PRO A 225 10.06 9.17 -9.63
N SER A 226 9.89 10.49 -9.72
CA SER A 226 10.22 11.48 -8.70
C SER A 226 9.02 11.62 -7.78
N GLY A 227 9.23 11.35 -6.49
CA GLY A 227 8.16 11.38 -5.49
C GLY A 227 8.02 10.06 -4.75
N GLN A 228 7.06 10.03 -3.84
CA GLN A 228 6.86 8.92 -2.91
C GLN A 228 5.83 7.88 -3.38
N GLY A 229 5.17 8.10 -4.53
CA GLY A 229 4.07 7.26 -5.01
C GLY A 229 4.40 5.77 -5.11
N CYS A 230 5.66 5.43 -5.41
CA CYS A 230 6.14 4.05 -5.47
C CYS A 230 7.23 3.73 -4.43
N PHE A 231 7.39 4.58 -3.40
CA PHE A 231 8.43 4.41 -2.38
C PHE A 231 8.30 3.09 -1.62
N ILE A 232 7.06 2.67 -1.30
CA ILE A 232 6.80 1.39 -0.63
C ILE A 232 7.34 0.22 -1.41
N ASN A 233 7.05 0.19 -2.71
CA ASN A 233 7.49 -0.92 -3.56
C ASN A 233 9.02 -0.92 -3.71
N ALA A 234 9.65 0.26 -3.70
CA ALA A 234 11.11 0.35 -3.67
C ALA A 234 11.70 -0.18 -2.35
N LEU A 235 11.06 0.12 -1.22
CA LEU A 235 11.43 -0.46 0.08
C LEU A 235 11.20 -1.97 0.13
N LEU A 236 10.13 -2.47 -0.48
CA LEU A 236 9.86 -3.91 -0.58
C LEU A 236 10.97 -4.63 -1.35
N VAL A 237 11.40 -4.08 -2.48
CA VAL A 237 12.56 -4.61 -3.23
C VAL A 237 13.82 -4.60 -2.37
N GLN A 238 14.10 -3.49 -1.69
CA GLN A 238 15.29 -3.38 -0.83
C GLN A 238 15.24 -4.39 0.34
N ALA A 239 14.10 -4.51 1.02
CA ALA A 239 13.90 -5.45 2.12
C ALA A 239 14.10 -6.90 1.65
N CYS A 240 13.57 -7.25 0.48
CA CYS A 240 13.78 -8.57 -0.10
C CYS A 240 15.26 -8.82 -0.43
N LEU A 241 15.95 -7.85 -1.04
CA LEU A 241 17.38 -7.97 -1.34
C LEU A 241 18.23 -8.12 -0.07
N ASP A 242 17.92 -7.37 0.98
CA ASP A 242 18.60 -7.47 2.28
C ASP A 242 18.38 -8.85 2.92
N GLN A 243 17.17 -9.40 2.84
CA GLN A 243 16.91 -10.77 3.31
C GLN A 243 17.68 -11.81 2.49
N ALA A 244 17.67 -11.70 1.15
CA ALA A 244 18.38 -12.62 0.28
C ALA A 244 19.89 -12.62 0.56
N MET A 245 20.49 -11.45 0.83
CA MET A 245 21.91 -11.34 1.20
C MET A 245 22.23 -11.98 2.55
N ASN A 246 21.29 -12.01 3.48
CA ASN A 246 21.48 -12.62 4.80
C ASN A 246 21.33 -14.16 4.77
N ILE A 247 20.72 -14.73 3.72
CA ILE A 247 20.51 -16.17 3.57
C ILE A 247 21.65 -16.84 2.78
N ALA A 248 22.40 -16.09 1.96
CA ALA A 248 23.53 -16.63 1.21
C ALA A 248 24.68 -17.05 2.16
N PRO A 249 25.13 -18.33 2.15
CA PRO A 249 26.27 -18.74 2.95
C PRO A 249 27.53 -18.02 2.44
N ARG A 250 28.25 -17.35 3.35
CA ARG A 250 29.60 -16.84 3.10
C ARG A 250 30.61 -17.98 2.93
#